data_AF-A0A0D3IP81-F1
#
_entry.id   AF-A0A0D3IP81-F1
#
_cell.length_a   1.000
_cell.length_b   1.000
_cell.length_c   1.000
_cell.angle_alpha   90.00
_cell.angle_beta   90.00
_cell.angle_gamma   90.00
#
_symmetry.space_group_name_H-M   'P 1'
#
loop_
_entity.id
_entity.type
_entity.pdbx_description
1 polymer ?
#
loop_
_entity_poly.entity_id
_entity_poly.type
_entity_poly.pdbx_seq_one_letter_code
_entity_poly.pdbx_strand_id
1 'polypeptide(L)'
;MDTSRLTEAAFYAIFVCVSSGLVDKLLYKRSATAKQTLESALHHLMSAHGVLTFALMRLLEPGQPFASDTAPTSSFAIRAVLALFLWDFGYGHGCGVGSWILLNMHHAGALIALQFQARAGEARLDTLLFGWLWAIHAFGLFAKVQSKLVALTIGKEYCASEGQRSVVLDGAKHVYSLVTVRLIYDYLNAPGQPGLGVRHYQTWAVCVMLTGRYLVNDNWRNVDFLRRVEAPGAALVFVDHLLFRDPHLDRACAILLTALAGLITHAVFLAQHRPKPARYHGPAEHEELRDFLDEATPRVLEREQEPPSSRVAAWFATQKTARGEAFATAYPALAAIVAGDAKALERHLLDDPSRADSPNTDCHDSRPLHWSTGLQRADATLLLLKHGANPYAIDKNTGKDAVDKGLTGFSVLSGKACPGELGGCSDFWARLDGLCVARSPPAVDWARLSVGTRIWRVIAKF
;
A
#
# COMPACT_ATOMS: atom_id res chain seq x y z
N MET A 1 25.97 8.11 21.32
CA MET A 1 26.05 8.08 19.84
C MET A 1 27.20 9.00 19.48
N ASP A 2 28.23 8.47 18.82
CA ASP A 2 29.38 9.25 18.37
C ASP A 2 28.91 10.23 17.27
N THR A 3 29.05 11.53 17.52
CA THR A 3 28.55 12.60 16.63
C THR A 3 29.24 12.57 15.27
N SER A 4 30.47 12.04 15.18
CA SER A 4 31.18 11.89 13.91
C SER A 4 30.47 10.96 12.93
N ARG A 5 29.91 9.85 13.42
CA ARG A 5 29.18 8.85 12.61
C ARG A 5 27.83 9.36 12.11
N LEU A 6 27.19 10.27 12.87
CA LEU A 6 25.95 10.94 12.44
C LEU A 6 26.21 11.92 11.30
N THR A 7 27.32 12.67 11.37
CA THR A 7 27.73 13.59 10.29
C THR A 7 28.07 12.84 9.01
N GLU A 8 28.69 11.66 9.12
CA GLU A 8 28.99 10.79 7.98
C GLU A 8 27.71 10.24 7.32
N ALA A 9 26.75 9.74 8.11
CA ALA A 9 25.46 9.28 7.58
C ALA A 9 24.67 10.42 6.91
N ALA A 10 24.69 11.62 7.48
CA ALA A 10 24.09 12.81 6.88
C ALA A 10 24.77 13.20 5.56
N PHE A 11 26.10 13.08 5.48
CA PHE A 11 26.85 13.31 4.24
C PHE A 11 26.40 12.38 3.12
N TYR A 12 26.26 11.07 3.38
CA TYR A 12 25.80 10.13 2.35
C TYR A 12 24.37 10.40 1.89
N ALA A 13 23.47 10.74 2.82
CA ALA A 13 22.11 11.13 2.48
C ALA A 13 22.09 12.39 1.59
N ILE A 14 22.88 13.41 1.93
CA ILE A 14 23.00 14.65 1.14
C ILE A 14 23.66 14.38 -0.21
N PHE A 15 24.74 13.60 -0.25
CA PHE A 15 25.45 13.22 -1.47
C PHE A 15 24.52 12.53 -2.44
N VAL A 16 23.75 11.54 -1.98
CA VAL A 16 22.75 10.86 -2.80
C VAL A 16 21.71 11.86 -3.32
N CYS A 17 21.09 12.68 -2.45
CA CYS A 17 20.09 13.65 -2.90
C CYS A 17 20.63 14.63 -3.96
N VAL A 18 21.88 15.07 -3.82
CA VAL A 18 22.54 15.98 -4.77
C VAL A 18 22.89 15.25 -6.07
N SER A 19 23.46 14.06 -6.00
CA SER A 19 23.79 13.22 -7.16
C SER A 19 22.55 12.83 -7.96
N SER A 20 21.46 12.45 -7.29
CA SER A 20 20.18 12.12 -7.93
C SER A 20 19.58 13.35 -8.65
N GLY A 21 19.60 14.52 -7.99
CA GLY A 21 19.13 15.76 -8.59
C GLY A 21 19.97 16.22 -9.79
N LEU A 22 21.28 15.96 -9.77
CA LEU A 22 22.20 16.22 -10.89
C LEU A 22 21.94 15.30 -12.08
N VAL A 23 21.75 13.99 -11.84
CA VAL A 23 21.43 13.01 -12.89
C VAL A 23 20.10 13.36 -13.57
N ASP A 24 19.06 13.70 -12.81
CA ASP A 24 17.77 14.16 -13.36
C ASP A 24 17.90 15.42 -14.23
N LYS A 25 18.58 16.45 -13.71
CA LYS A 25 18.71 17.74 -14.40
C LYS A 25 19.64 17.72 -15.61
N LEU A 26 20.75 16.97 -15.53
CA LEU A 26 21.80 17.01 -16.57
C LEU A 26 21.61 15.94 -17.64
N LEU A 27 21.19 14.73 -17.27
CA LEU A 27 21.13 13.61 -18.20
C LEU A 27 19.71 13.39 -18.72
N TYR A 28 18.73 13.25 -17.82
CA TYR A 28 17.37 12.87 -18.23
C TYR A 28 16.60 13.99 -18.93
N LYS A 29 16.77 15.25 -18.52
CA LYS A 29 16.08 16.40 -19.14
C LYS A 29 16.70 16.91 -20.43
N ARG A 30 17.95 16.55 -20.74
CA ARG A 30 18.70 17.12 -21.88
C ARG A 30 18.81 16.20 -23.09
N SER A 31 18.59 14.89 -22.95
CA SER A 31 18.66 13.96 -24.09
C SER A 31 17.72 12.76 -23.94
N ALA A 32 16.71 12.71 -24.79
CA ALA A 32 15.75 11.59 -24.86
C ALA A 32 16.46 10.27 -25.25
N THR A 33 17.45 10.34 -26.13
CA THR A 33 18.24 9.16 -26.56
C THR A 33 19.11 8.64 -25.43
N ALA A 34 19.79 9.53 -24.68
CA ALA A 34 20.58 9.12 -23.53
C ALA A 34 19.69 8.52 -22.43
N LYS A 35 18.50 9.09 -22.21
CA LYS A 35 17.49 8.53 -21.32
C LYS A 35 17.11 7.10 -21.74
N GLN A 36 16.76 6.89 -23.01
CA GLN A 36 16.33 5.57 -23.49
C GLN A 36 17.44 4.51 -23.44
N THR A 37 18.68 4.87 -23.80
CA THR A 37 19.84 3.97 -23.68
C THR A 37 20.14 3.64 -22.22
N LEU A 38 20.08 4.65 -21.33
CA LEU A 38 20.32 4.47 -19.90
C LEU A 38 19.20 3.66 -19.25
N GLU A 39 17.94 3.82 -19.63
CA GLU A 39 16.81 3.01 -19.14
C GLU A 39 16.97 1.53 -19.52
N SER A 40 17.41 1.24 -20.75
CA SER A 40 17.70 -0.13 -21.20
C SER A 40 18.87 -0.78 -20.43
N ALA A 41 19.93 -0.01 -20.18
CA ALA A 41 21.07 -0.45 -19.38
C ALA A 41 20.71 -0.57 -17.88
N LEU A 42 19.93 0.36 -17.34
CA LEU A 42 19.43 0.37 -15.97
C LEU A 42 18.60 -0.87 -15.69
N HIS A 43 17.75 -1.33 -16.61
CA HIS A 43 17.02 -2.58 -16.38
C HIS A 43 17.97 -3.74 -16.02
N HIS A 44 19.11 -3.87 -16.70
CA HIS A 44 20.08 -4.94 -16.43
C HIS A 44 20.81 -4.68 -15.11
N LEU A 45 21.18 -3.42 -14.86
CA LEU A 45 21.85 -2.98 -13.64
C LEU A 45 20.97 -3.17 -12.39
N MET A 46 19.69 -2.81 -12.47
CA MET A 46 18.66 -3.00 -11.44
C MET A 46 18.43 -4.48 -11.13
N SER A 47 18.56 -5.34 -12.15
CA SER A 47 18.43 -6.78 -11.94
C SER A 47 19.67 -7.39 -11.26
N ALA A 48 20.84 -6.76 -11.39
CA ALA A 48 22.08 -7.13 -10.69
C ALA A 48 22.23 -6.42 -9.33
N HIS A 49 21.48 -5.33 -9.12
CA HIS A 49 21.58 -4.45 -7.95
C HIS A 49 21.45 -5.22 -6.63
N GLY A 50 20.44 -6.11 -6.53
CA GLY A 50 20.24 -6.92 -5.32
C GLY A 50 21.45 -7.80 -4.95
N VAL A 51 22.12 -8.38 -5.95
CA VAL A 51 23.33 -9.21 -5.74
C VAL A 51 24.53 -8.32 -5.38
N LEU A 52 24.62 -7.14 -5.99
CA LEU A 52 25.72 -6.22 -5.76
C LEU A 52 25.68 -5.60 -4.36
N THR A 53 24.49 -5.27 -3.84
CA THR A 53 24.32 -4.82 -2.45
C THR A 53 24.91 -5.81 -1.46
N PHE A 54 24.66 -7.11 -1.67
CA PHE A 54 25.24 -8.18 -0.84
C PHE A 54 26.77 -8.19 -0.90
N ALA A 55 27.34 -8.12 -2.10
CA ALA A 55 28.80 -8.12 -2.30
C ALA A 55 29.47 -6.89 -1.68
N LEU A 56 28.90 -5.70 -1.88
CA LEU A 56 29.44 -4.44 -1.36
C LEU A 56 29.38 -4.38 0.17
N MET A 57 28.27 -4.82 0.79
CA MET A 57 28.18 -4.92 2.25
C MET A 57 29.21 -5.89 2.81
N ARG A 58 29.42 -7.04 2.15
CA ARG A 58 30.43 -8.02 2.56
C ARG A 58 31.84 -7.45 2.54
N LEU A 59 32.21 -6.64 1.54
CA LEU A 59 33.53 -6.01 1.45
C LEU A 59 33.79 -5.00 2.58
N LEU A 60 32.73 -4.45 3.18
CA LEU A 60 32.79 -3.43 4.22
C LEU A 60 32.74 -3.98 5.64
N GLU A 61 32.56 -5.30 5.81
CA GLU A 61 32.50 -5.91 7.15
C GLU A 61 33.82 -5.74 7.93
N PRO A 62 33.75 -5.62 9.28
CA PRO A 62 34.94 -5.58 10.11
C PRO A 62 35.85 -6.78 9.86
N GLY A 63 37.15 -6.53 9.66
CA GLY A 63 38.14 -7.55 9.31
C GLY A 63 38.23 -7.89 7.82
N GLN A 64 37.47 -7.21 6.95
CA GLN A 64 37.65 -7.27 5.49
C GLN A 64 38.60 -6.18 5.00
N PRO A 65 39.19 -6.32 3.79
CA PRO A 65 40.22 -5.40 3.29
C PRO A 65 39.78 -3.93 3.21
N PHE A 66 38.48 -3.68 3.01
CA PHE A 66 37.92 -2.34 2.84
C PHE A 66 37.08 -1.88 4.03
N ALA A 67 37.25 -2.50 5.20
CA ALA A 67 36.72 -1.99 6.44
C ALA A 67 37.29 -0.58 6.73
N SER A 68 36.54 0.25 7.46
CA SER A 68 36.95 1.63 7.78
C SER A 68 38.33 1.70 8.44
N ASP A 69 38.65 0.69 9.24
CA ASP A 69 39.85 0.66 10.07
C ASP A 69 41.10 0.22 9.28
N THR A 70 40.93 -0.41 8.12
CA THR A 70 42.02 -0.93 7.28
C THR A 70 42.30 -0.05 6.07
N ALA A 71 41.27 0.56 5.47
CA ALA A 71 41.40 1.37 4.27
C ALA A 71 40.32 2.47 4.22
N PRO A 72 40.47 3.58 4.98
CA PRO A 72 39.42 4.58 5.15
C PRO A 72 38.90 5.14 3.82
N THR A 73 39.81 5.60 2.94
CA THR A 73 39.44 6.17 1.63
C THR A 73 38.71 5.17 0.74
N SER A 74 39.16 3.92 0.68
CA SER A 74 38.51 2.86 -0.10
C SER A 74 37.16 2.48 0.50
N SER A 75 37.04 2.45 1.83
CA SER A 75 35.79 2.22 2.53
C SER A 75 34.76 3.31 2.19
N PHE A 76 35.17 4.58 2.22
CA PHE A 76 34.34 5.72 1.82
C PHE A 76 33.86 5.59 0.37
N ALA A 77 34.75 5.21 -0.55
CA ALA A 77 34.42 5.01 -1.96
C ALA A 77 33.41 3.88 -2.17
N ILE A 78 33.60 2.73 -1.52
CA ILE A 78 32.68 1.58 -1.63
C ILE A 78 31.31 1.92 -1.01
N ARG A 79 31.28 2.63 0.12
CA ARG A 79 30.04 3.13 0.73
C ARG A 79 29.29 4.10 -0.19
N ALA A 80 30.00 5.01 -0.86
CA ALA A 80 29.40 5.91 -1.84
C ALA A 80 28.82 5.16 -3.04
N VAL A 81 29.55 4.16 -3.55
CA VAL A 81 29.07 3.27 -4.62
C VAL A 81 27.81 2.54 -4.17
N LEU A 82 27.82 1.93 -2.98
CA LEU A 82 26.65 1.26 -2.42
C LEU A 82 25.46 2.22 -2.29
N ALA A 83 25.65 3.43 -1.79
CA ALA A 83 24.57 4.41 -1.66
C ALA A 83 23.97 4.80 -3.02
N LEU A 84 24.80 4.96 -4.06
CA LEU A 84 24.33 5.21 -5.43
C LEU A 84 23.51 4.02 -5.97
N PHE A 85 23.99 2.81 -5.72
CA PHE A 85 23.27 1.60 -6.09
C PHE A 85 21.92 1.56 -5.38
N LEU A 86 21.89 1.73 -4.05
CA LEU A 86 20.67 1.64 -3.25
C LEU A 86 19.62 2.62 -3.75
N TRP A 87 19.98 3.81 -4.23
CA TRP A 87 19.04 4.80 -4.77
C TRP A 87 18.85 4.73 -6.29
N ASP A 88 19.08 3.58 -6.91
CA ASP A 88 18.86 3.35 -8.33
C ASP A 88 19.58 4.38 -9.23
N PHE A 89 20.78 4.81 -8.84
CA PHE A 89 21.54 5.89 -9.50
C PHE A 89 20.80 7.23 -9.57
N GLY A 90 19.84 7.44 -8.67
CA GLY A 90 18.99 8.61 -8.64
C GLY A 90 17.86 8.59 -9.67
N TYR A 91 17.50 7.42 -10.20
CA TYR A 91 16.30 7.27 -11.02
C TYR A 91 15.06 7.60 -10.18
N GLY A 92 14.49 8.78 -10.40
CA GLY A 92 13.32 9.25 -9.66
C GLY A 92 12.03 8.68 -10.24
N HIS A 93 11.35 7.82 -9.50
CA HIS A 93 9.96 7.48 -9.79
C HIS A 93 9.05 8.67 -9.41
N GLY A 94 8.21 9.12 -10.33
CA GLY A 94 7.16 10.09 -10.03
C GLY A 94 6.19 9.47 -9.02
N CYS A 95 6.35 9.79 -7.74
CA CYS A 95 5.55 9.24 -6.66
C CYS A 95 5.14 10.34 -5.67
N GLY A 96 4.01 10.14 -4.98
CA GLY A 96 3.57 11.07 -3.94
C GLY A 96 4.54 11.13 -2.76
N VAL A 97 4.51 12.22 -1.98
CA VAL A 97 5.43 12.45 -0.86
C VAL A 97 5.47 11.30 0.14
N GLY A 98 4.32 10.69 0.46
CA GLY A 98 4.25 9.54 1.37
C GLY A 98 4.99 8.33 0.82
N SER A 99 4.73 7.95 -0.44
CA SER A 99 5.44 6.86 -1.11
C SER A 99 6.94 7.16 -1.23
N TRP A 100 7.31 8.41 -1.47
CA TRP A 100 8.71 8.84 -1.50
C TRP A 100 9.39 8.65 -0.13
N ILE A 101 8.75 9.04 0.98
CA ILE A 101 9.29 8.81 2.33
C ILE A 101 9.46 7.32 2.59
N LEU A 102 8.43 6.51 2.33
CA LEU A 102 8.46 5.06 2.57
C LEU A 102 9.51 4.35 1.72
N LEU A 103 9.66 4.77 0.46
CA LEU A 103 10.73 4.28 -0.41
C LEU A 103 12.11 4.61 0.18
N ASN A 104 12.35 5.86 0.60
CA ASN A 104 13.60 6.25 1.27
C ASN A 104 13.85 5.50 2.58
N MET A 105 12.82 5.16 3.34
CA MET A 105 12.95 4.32 4.53
C MET A 105 13.43 2.91 4.18
N HIS A 106 12.94 2.30 3.10
CA HIS A 106 13.43 1.01 2.61
C HIS A 106 14.94 1.06 2.34
N HIS A 107 15.44 2.12 1.72
CA HIS A 107 16.87 2.28 1.45
C HIS A 107 17.71 2.58 2.70
N ALA A 108 17.22 3.49 3.55
CA ALA A 108 17.96 4.00 4.71
C ALA A 108 18.31 2.92 5.74
N GLY A 109 17.47 1.90 5.91
CA GLY A 109 17.72 0.84 6.90
C GLY A 109 19.03 0.08 6.64
N ALA A 110 19.39 -0.16 5.36
CA ALA A 110 20.66 -0.80 4.99
C ALA A 110 21.88 0.07 5.34
N LEU A 111 21.78 1.39 5.17
CA LEU A 111 22.84 2.33 5.54
C LEU A 111 23.02 2.43 7.06
N ILE A 112 21.93 2.41 7.83
CA ILE A 112 22.00 2.39 9.30
C ILE A 112 22.72 1.12 9.76
N ALA A 113 22.34 -0.04 9.21
CA ALA A 113 23.01 -1.31 9.52
C ALA A 113 24.51 -1.24 9.24
N LEU A 114 24.89 -0.72 8.07
CA LEU A 114 26.28 -0.61 7.63
C LEU A 114 27.12 0.38 8.45
N GLN A 115 26.55 1.52 8.86
CA GLN A 115 27.29 2.56 9.56
C GLN A 115 27.58 2.19 11.02
N PHE A 116 26.70 1.42 11.63
CA PHE A 116 26.74 1.11 13.07
C PHE A 116 27.05 -0.36 13.36
N GLN A 117 27.42 -1.15 12.33
CA GLN A 117 27.68 -2.60 12.38
C GLN A 117 28.22 -3.08 13.73
N ALA A 118 27.71 -4.24 14.16
CA ALA A 118 28.17 -4.96 15.33
C ALA A 118 29.63 -5.47 15.15
N ARG A 119 30.22 -6.08 16.18
CA ARG A 119 31.65 -6.45 16.17
C ARG A 119 31.95 -7.49 15.07
N ALA A 120 33.24 -7.73 14.81
CA ALA A 120 33.68 -8.76 13.87
C ALA A 120 33.03 -10.12 14.22
N GLY A 121 32.25 -10.68 13.27
CA GLY A 121 31.41 -11.88 13.45
C GLY A 121 29.91 -11.59 13.53
N GLU A 122 29.51 -10.51 14.19
CA GLU A 122 28.11 -10.07 14.33
C GLU A 122 27.65 -9.24 13.13
N ALA A 123 28.56 -8.44 12.54
CA ALA A 123 28.32 -7.66 11.31
C ALA A 123 27.92 -8.51 10.09
N ARG A 124 28.25 -9.81 10.11
CA ARG A 124 27.85 -10.74 9.04
C ARG A 124 26.32 -10.86 8.95
N LEU A 125 25.61 -10.75 10.08
CA LEU A 125 24.15 -10.81 10.09
C LEU A 125 23.52 -9.53 9.52
N ASP A 126 24.17 -8.37 9.67
CA ASP A 126 23.78 -7.16 8.93
C ASP A 126 23.89 -7.40 7.41
N THR A 127 25.03 -7.90 6.92
CA THR A 127 25.21 -8.20 5.49
C THR A 127 24.19 -9.22 4.98
N LEU A 128 23.99 -10.32 5.74
CA LEU A 128 23.06 -11.37 5.34
C LEU A 128 21.64 -10.84 5.25
N LEU A 129 21.11 -10.18 6.29
CA LEU A 129 19.74 -9.69 6.28
C LEU A 129 19.53 -8.59 5.24
N PHE A 130 20.31 -7.52 5.29
CA PHE A 130 20.06 -6.35 4.44
C PHE A 130 20.43 -6.64 2.99
N GLY A 131 21.51 -7.39 2.72
CA GLY A 131 21.80 -7.87 1.38
C GLY A 131 20.70 -8.79 0.83
N TRP A 132 20.14 -9.68 1.65
CA TRP A 132 19.03 -10.55 1.25
C TRP A 132 17.74 -9.77 0.98
N LEU A 133 17.41 -8.78 1.81
CA LEU A 133 16.24 -7.91 1.58
C LEU A 133 16.30 -7.21 0.23
N TRP A 134 17.51 -6.88 -0.23
CA TRP A 134 17.78 -6.30 -1.54
C TRP A 134 17.84 -7.31 -2.70
N ALA A 135 18.10 -8.59 -2.42
CA ALA A 135 18.09 -9.65 -3.43
C ALA A 135 16.71 -9.83 -4.12
N ILE A 136 15.63 -9.28 -3.55
CA ILE A 136 14.29 -9.21 -4.17
C ILE A 136 14.33 -8.59 -5.59
N HIS A 137 15.21 -7.64 -5.84
CA HIS A 137 15.35 -6.97 -7.14
C HIS A 137 15.96 -7.89 -8.21
N ALA A 138 16.55 -9.03 -7.82
CA ALA A 138 17.08 -10.02 -8.74
C ALA A 138 16.01 -10.97 -9.31
N PHE A 139 14.74 -10.92 -8.87
CA PHE A 139 13.69 -11.79 -9.39
C PHE A 139 13.44 -11.61 -10.90
N GLY A 140 13.61 -10.40 -11.43
CA GLY A 140 13.53 -10.15 -12.86
C GLY A 140 14.62 -10.89 -13.65
N LEU A 141 15.86 -10.90 -13.13
CA LEU A 141 16.95 -11.67 -13.72
C LEU A 141 16.70 -13.18 -13.61
N PHE A 142 16.29 -13.63 -12.42
CA PHE A 142 15.98 -15.04 -12.18
C PHE A 142 14.92 -15.54 -13.15
N ALA A 143 13.81 -14.80 -13.35
CA ALA A 143 12.77 -15.16 -14.31
C ALA A 143 13.30 -15.29 -15.75
N LYS A 144 14.17 -14.36 -16.17
CA LYS A 144 14.80 -14.40 -17.51
C LYS A 144 15.72 -15.62 -17.67
N VAL A 145 16.57 -15.88 -16.68
CA VAL A 145 17.50 -17.03 -16.71
C VAL A 145 16.73 -18.35 -16.66
N GLN A 146 15.75 -18.45 -15.76
CA GLN A 146 14.87 -19.61 -15.63
C GLN A 146 14.14 -19.91 -16.96
N SER A 147 13.54 -18.90 -17.60
CA SER A 147 12.86 -19.07 -18.89
C SER A 147 13.82 -19.57 -19.99
N LYS A 148 15.05 -19.03 -20.06
CA LYS A 148 16.07 -19.51 -21.01
C LYS A 148 16.48 -20.96 -20.73
N LEU A 149 16.65 -21.33 -19.47
CA LEU A 149 17.02 -22.70 -19.08
C LEU A 149 15.91 -23.70 -19.42
N VAL A 150 14.65 -23.36 -19.13
CA VAL A 150 13.49 -24.20 -19.49
C VAL A 150 13.40 -24.38 -21.01
N ALA A 151 13.54 -23.29 -21.76
CA ALA A 151 13.57 -23.34 -23.23
C ALA A 151 14.67 -24.25 -23.79
N LEU A 152 15.85 -24.26 -23.14
CA LEU A 152 16.99 -25.08 -23.56
C LEU A 152 16.83 -26.55 -23.17
N THR A 153 16.21 -26.84 -22.04
CA THR A 153 16.22 -28.19 -21.42
C THR A 153 14.95 -28.99 -21.66
N ILE A 154 13.78 -28.35 -21.68
CA ILE A 154 12.48 -29.02 -21.75
C ILE A 154 11.73 -28.64 -23.04
N GLY A 155 11.94 -27.43 -23.56
CA GLY A 155 11.30 -26.94 -24.77
C GLY A 155 10.64 -25.57 -24.54
N LYS A 156 10.47 -24.79 -25.61
CA LYS A 156 9.92 -23.42 -25.54
C LYS A 156 8.42 -23.41 -25.20
N GLU A 157 7.72 -24.48 -25.50
CA GLU A 157 6.29 -24.68 -25.21
C GLU A 157 6.00 -24.77 -23.70
N TYR A 158 7.01 -25.04 -22.87
CA TYR A 158 6.90 -25.07 -21.40
C TYR A 158 7.29 -23.74 -20.76
N CYS A 159 7.71 -22.74 -21.54
CA CYS A 159 7.92 -21.40 -21.02
C CYS A 159 6.58 -20.72 -20.78
N ALA A 160 6.42 -20.10 -19.61
CA ALA A 160 5.29 -19.22 -19.36
C ALA A 160 5.24 -18.13 -20.43
N SER A 161 4.07 -17.93 -21.05
CA SER A 161 3.87 -16.85 -22.00
C SER A 161 3.91 -15.49 -21.30
N GLU A 162 4.16 -14.42 -22.07
CA GLU A 162 4.26 -13.07 -21.52
C GLU A 162 2.97 -12.71 -20.76
N GLY A 163 3.12 -12.35 -19.48
CA GLY A 163 2.00 -12.06 -18.58
C GLY A 163 1.43 -13.25 -17.80
N GLN A 164 1.84 -14.50 -18.07
CA GLN A 164 1.45 -15.66 -17.27
C GLN A 164 2.31 -15.83 -16.00
N ARG A 165 1.69 -16.33 -14.92
CA ARG A 165 2.39 -16.63 -13.66
C ARG A 165 3.30 -17.85 -13.82
N SER A 166 4.56 -17.73 -13.39
CA SER A 166 5.50 -18.85 -13.30
C SER A 166 5.43 -19.46 -11.91
N VAL A 167 4.97 -20.70 -11.79
CA VAL A 167 4.89 -21.44 -10.51
C VAL A 167 6.27 -21.56 -9.86
N VAL A 168 7.32 -21.74 -10.65
CA VAL A 168 8.71 -21.82 -10.16
C VAL A 168 9.16 -20.49 -9.56
N LEU A 169 8.89 -19.38 -10.25
CA LEU A 169 9.21 -18.04 -9.75
C LEU A 169 8.41 -17.72 -8.48
N ASP A 170 7.14 -18.06 -8.45
CA ASP A 170 6.29 -17.85 -7.29
C ASP A 170 6.76 -18.71 -6.11
N GLY A 171 7.13 -19.98 -6.34
CA GLY A 171 7.76 -20.83 -5.34
C GLY A 171 9.07 -20.24 -4.80
N ALA A 172 9.94 -19.74 -5.68
CA ALA A 172 11.20 -19.09 -5.29
C ALA A 172 10.96 -17.85 -4.42
N LYS A 173 9.93 -17.04 -4.72
CA LYS A 173 9.53 -15.89 -3.89
C LYS A 173 9.07 -16.30 -2.49
N HIS A 174 8.34 -17.41 -2.36
CA HIS A 174 7.92 -17.90 -1.03
C HIS A 174 9.10 -18.46 -0.23
N VAL A 175 10.00 -19.21 -0.86
CA VAL A 175 11.26 -19.65 -0.23
C VAL A 175 12.08 -18.45 0.21
N TYR A 176 12.16 -17.42 -0.64
CA TYR A 176 12.83 -16.18 -0.32
C TYR A 176 12.28 -15.53 0.96
N SER A 177 10.95 -15.46 1.11
CA SER A 177 10.31 -14.93 2.32
C SER A 177 10.58 -15.78 3.56
N LEU A 178 10.61 -17.10 3.44
CA LEU A 178 10.96 -17.98 4.57
C LEU A 178 12.38 -17.71 5.06
N VAL A 179 13.33 -17.56 4.13
CA VAL A 179 14.71 -17.19 4.45
C VAL A 179 14.76 -15.78 5.05
N THR A 180 13.99 -14.83 4.53
CA THR A 180 13.91 -13.48 5.11
C THR A 180 13.47 -13.53 6.58
N VAL A 181 12.42 -14.28 6.90
CA VAL A 181 11.92 -14.43 8.28
C VAL A 181 12.98 -15.06 9.17
N ARG A 182 13.69 -16.10 8.68
CA ARG A 182 14.80 -16.70 9.43
C ARG A 182 15.94 -15.73 9.68
N LEU A 183 16.31 -14.93 8.68
CA LEU A 183 17.36 -13.92 8.81
C LEU A 183 16.95 -12.80 9.78
N ILE A 184 15.68 -12.39 9.80
CA ILE A 184 15.17 -11.44 10.82
C ILE A 184 15.30 -12.07 12.22
N TYR A 185 14.96 -13.35 12.38
CA TYR A 185 15.13 -14.04 13.66
C TYR A 185 16.59 -14.07 14.10
N ASP A 186 17.50 -14.53 13.23
CA ASP A 186 18.92 -14.60 13.56
C ASP A 186 19.51 -13.19 13.82
N TYR A 187 19.07 -12.19 13.06
CA TYR A 187 19.46 -10.80 13.26
C TYR A 187 19.12 -10.26 14.65
N LEU A 188 17.95 -10.61 15.18
CA LEU A 188 17.49 -10.10 16.47
C LEU A 188 17.94 -10.97 17.65
N ASN A 189 18.14 -12.28 17.43
CA ASN A 189 18.27 -13.26 18.52
C ASN A 189 19.62 -14.01 18.55
N ALA A 190 20.47 -13.90 17.52
CA ALA A 190 21.76 -14.59 17.56
C ALA A 190 22.64 -14.08 18.71
N PRO A 191 23.52 -14.94 19.28
CA PRO A 191 24.44 -14.53 20.32
C PRO A 191 25.27 -13.30 19.91
N GLY A 192 25.34 -12.30 20.79
CA GLY A 192 26.08 -11.06 20.54
C GLY A 192 25.26 -9.94 19.88
N GLN A 193 24.06 -10.24 19.36
CA GLN A 193 23.22 -9.21 18.77
C GLN A 193 22.59 -8.28 19.84
N PRO A 194 22.65 -6.95 19.66
CA PRO A 194 21.97 -6.00 20.54
C PRO A 194 20.46 -6.24 20.70
N GLY A 195 19.80 -6.79 19.67
CA GLY A 195 18.35 -6.97 19.59
C GLY A 195 17.58 -5.65 19.52
N LEU A 196 16.31 -5.70 19.91
CA LEU A 196 15.44 -4.54 19.94
C LEU A 196 15.65 -3.66 21.19
N GLY A 197 15.74 -2.35 20.98
CA GLY A 197 15.93 -1.33 22.00
C GLY A 197 16.06 0.06 21.37
N VAL A 198 15.48 1.09 22.00
CA VAL A 198 15.43 2.46 21.45
C VAL A 198 16.82 3.02 21.11
N ARG A 199 17.86 2.57 21.83
CA ARG A 199 19.25 2.99 21.64
C ARG A 199 20.07 2.03 20.76
N HIS A 200 19.49 0.94 20.30
CA HIS A 200 20.19 -0.06 19.48
C HIS A 200 20.03 0.29 18.00
N TYR A 201 21.14 0.33 17.27
CA TYR A 201 21.11 0.61 15.84
C TYR A 201 20.28 -0.43 15.08
N GLN A 202 20.31 -1.69 15.51
CA GLN A 202 19.54 -2.78 14.90
C GLN A 202 18.06 -2.49 14.86
N THR A 203 17.51 -1.88 15.91
CA THR A 203 16.10 -1.48 15.96
C THR A 203 15.77 -0.49 14.87
N TRP A 204 16.58 0.56 14.75
CA TRP A 204 16.37 1.58 13.72
C TRP A 204 16.59 1.01 12.32
N ALA A 205 17.63 0.22 12.11
CA ALA A 205 17.94 -0.38 10.82
C ALA A 205 16.79 -1.27 10.32
N VAL A 206 16.34 -2.22 11.15
CA VAL A 206 15.29 -3.18 10.76
C VAL A 206 13.92 -2.51 10.69
N CYS A 207 13.56 -1.65 11.65
CA CYS A 207 12.23 -1.01 11.65
C CYS A 207 12.09 -0.04 10.48
N VAL A 208 13.11 0.76 10.16
CA VAL A 208 13.09 1.69 9.02
C VAL A 208 13.01 0.92 7.70
N MET A 209 13.85 -0.11 7.53
CA MET A 209 13.83 -0.99 6.35
C MET A 209 12.47 -1.67 6.13
N LEU A 210 11.95 -2.37 7.14
CA LEU A 210 10.73 -3.14 7.01
C LEU A 210 9.48 -2.26 6.90
N THR A 211 9.44 -1.11 7.60
CA THR A 211 8.33 -0.15 7.45
C THR A 211 8.25 0.38 6.04
N GLY A 212 9.39 0.82 5.47
CA GLY A 212 9.44 1.25 4.09
C GLY A 212 9.02 0.15 3.12
N ARG A 213 9.58 -1.06 3.29
CA ARG A 213 9.30 -2.23 2.44
C ARG A 213 7.84 -2.66 2.44
N TYR A 214 7.21 -2.71 3.61
CA TYR A 214 5.85 -3.23 3.76
C TYR A 214 4.79 -2.20 3.43
N LEU A 215 4.98 -0.94 3.83
CA LEU A 215 3.96 0.09 3.66
C LEU A 215 4.04 0.79 2.30
N VAL A 216 5.20 0.81 1.63
CA VAL A 216 5.26 1.38 0.28
C VAL A 216 4.32 0.58 -0.64
N ASN A 217 3.41 1.30 -1.29
CA ASN A 217 2.38 0.73 -2.17
C ASN A 217 1.54 -0.40 -1.53
N ASP A 218 1.35 -0.37 -0.22
CA ASP A 218 0.68 -1.42 0.56
C ASP A 218 1.20 -2.83 0.20
N ASN A 219 2.51 -2.96 0.00
CA ASN A 219 3.16 -4.21 -0.39
C ASN A 219 2.78 -5.39 0.52
N TRP A 220 2.57 -5.14 1.81
CA TRP A 220 2.12 -6.16 2.77
C TRP A 220 0.73 -6.74 2.46
N ARG A 221 -0.10 -6.06 1.65
CA ARG A 221 -1.38 -6.56 1.13
C ARG A 221 -1.27 -7.01 -0.31
N ASN A 222 -0.60 -6.20 -1.13
CA ASN A 222 -0.65 -6.32 -2.59
C ASN A 222 0.35 -7.34 -3.15
N VAL A 223 1.40 -7.72 -2.39
CA VAL A 223 2.41 -8.66 -2.84
C VAL A 223 2.22 -10.00 -2.14
N ASP A 224 1.84 -11.03 -2.91
CA ASP A 224 1.40 -12.33 -2.38
C ASP A 224 2.38 -12.99 -1.38
N PHE A 225 3.67 -13.08 -1.70
CA PHE A 225 4.66 -13.72 -0.81
C PHE A 225 4.96 -12.88 0.44
N LEU A 226 4.89 -11.54 0.34
CA LEU A 226 5.04 -10.66 1.49
C LEU A 226 3.83 -10.79 2.42
N ARG A 227 2.62 -10.74 1.85
CA ARG A 227 1.36 -10.85 2.59
C ARG A 227 1.22 -12.20 3.31
N ARG A 228 1.59 -13.29 2.64
CA ARG A 228 1.32 -14.65 3.13
C ARG A 228 2.42 -15.20 4.04
N VAL A 229 3.67 -14.76 3.87
CA VAL A 229 4.83 -15.36 4.55
C VAL A 229 5.66 -14.30 5.26
N GLU A 230 6.19 -13.32 4.52
CA GLU A 230 7.23 -12.43 5.06
C GLU A 230 6.71 -11.51 6.18
N ALA A 231 5.63 -10.76 5.93
CA ALA A 231 5.10 -9.79 6.90
C ALA A 231 4.49 -10.48 8.14
N PRO A 232 3.69 -11.56 8.03
CA PRO A 232 3.24 -12.32 9.19
C PRO A 232 4.39 -12.97 9.97
N GLY A 233 5.38 -13.53 9.26
CA GLY A 233 6.55 -14.14 9.90
C GLY A 233 7.45 -13.11 10.60
N ALA A 234 7.62 -11.92 10.02
CA ALA A 234 8.28 -10.81 10.70
C ALA A 234 7.50 -10.44 11.97
N ALA A 235 6.18 -10.23 11.89
CA ALA A 235 5.36 -9.93 13.07
C ALA A 235 5.51 -10.99 14.17
N LEU A 236 5.53 -12.28 13.82
CA LEU A 236 5.80 -13.38 14.75
C LEU A 236 7.14 -13.23 15.45
N VAL A 237 8.22 -13.00 14.70
CA VAL A 237 9.57 -12.84 15.25
C VAL A 237 9.67 -11.60 16.16
N PHE A 238 9.02 -10.49 15.80
CA PHE A 238 8.99 -9.29 16.63
C PHE A 238 8.22 -9.52 17.94
N VAL A 239 7.04 -10.13 17.88
CA VAL A 239 6.24 -10.47 19.05
C VAL A 239 7.02 -11.40 19.98
N ASP A 240 7.67 -12.43 19.42
CA ASP A 240 8.53 -13.32 20.19
C ASP A 240 9.67 -12.56 20.86
N HIS A 241 10.45 -11.78 20.11
CA HIS A 241 11.61 -11.08 20.64
C HIS A 241 11.25 -10.10 21.77
N LEU A 242 10.09 -9.45 21.66
CA LEU A 242 9.61 -8.46 22.62
C LEU A 242 9.03 -9.10 23.90
N LEU A 243 8.41 -10.28 23.81
CA LEU A 243 7.62 -10.85 24.91
C LEU A 243 8.16 -12.15 25.48
N PHE A 244 8.75 -13.02 24.66
CA PHE A 244 9.01 -14.42 25.02
C PHE A 244 10.47 -14.83 24.84
N ARG A 245 11.08 -14.49 23.70
CA ARG A 245 12.39 -14.95 23.25
C ARG A 245 12.48 -16.48 23.24
N ASP A 246 11.47 -17.12 22.66
CA ASP A 246 11.41 -18.57 22.60
C ASP A 246 12.30 -19.12 21.48
N PRO A 247 13.11 -20.16 21.74
CA PRO A 247 13.90 -20.81 20.70
C PRO A 247 13.08 -21.36 19.53
N HIS A 248 11.80 -21.67 19.77
CA HIS A 248 10.88 -22.28 18.81
C HIS A 248 9.68 -21.39 18.46
N LEU A 249 9.61 -20.17 19.01
CA LEU A 249 8.50 -19.23 18.79
C LEU A 249 7.12 -19.72 19.27
N ASP A 250 7.06 -20.76 20.11
CA ASP A 250 5.81 -21.43 20.49
C ASP A 250 4.79 -20.48 21.12
N ARG A 251 5.21 -19.62 22.07
CA ARG A 251 4.29 -18.69 22.74
C ARG A 251 3.84 -17.57 21.81
N ALA A 252 4.72 -17.06 20.96
CA ALA A 252 4.37 -16.06 19.96
C ALA A 252 3.36 -16.61 18.95
N CYS A 253 3.57 -17.85 18.48
CA CYS A 253 2.61 -18.58 17.65
C CYS A 253 1.27 -18.73 18.35
N ALA A 254 1.26 -19.18 19.61
CA ALA A 254 0.04 -19.36 20.38
C ALA A 254 -0.76 -18.05 20.52
N ILE A 255 -0.10 -16.92 20.80
CA ILE A 255 -0.79 -15.62 20.93
C ILE A 255 -1.33 -15.14 19.59
N LEU A 256 -0.54 -15.21 18.52
CA LEU A 256 -1.00 -14.75 17.21
C LEU A 256 -2.14 -15.63 16.67
N LEU A 257 -2.08 -16.95 16.87
CA LEU A 257 -3.18 -17.86 16.53
C LEU A 257 -4.41 -17.61 17.38
N THR A 258 -4.24 -17.31 18.68
CA THR A 258 -5.37 -16.95 19.57
C THR A 258 -6.00 -15.64 19.15
N ALA A 259 -5.19 -14.62 18.82
CA ALA A 259 -5.68 -13.35 18.30
C ALA A 259 -6.42 -13.54 16.97
N LEU A 260 -5.87 -14.34 16.04
CA LEU A 260 -6.53 -14.68 14.79
C LEU A 260 -7.85 -15.42 15.03
N ALA A 261 -7.88 -16.41 15.93
CA ALA A 261 -9.10 -17.11 16.30
C ALA A 261 -10.14 -16.15 16.91
N GLY A 262 -9.70 -15.20 17.73
CA GLY A 262 -10.55 -14.13 18.27
C GLY A 262 -11.12 -13.22 17.17
N LEU A 263 -10.31 -12.81 16.19
CA LEU A 263 -10.74 -12.02 15.04
C LEU A 263 -11.74 -12.78 14.15
N ILE A 264 -11.48 -14.07 13.89
CA ILE A 264 -12.41 -14.93 13.15
C ILE A 264 -13.71 -15.09 13.94
N THR A 265 -13.63 -15.35 15.24
CA THR A 265 -14.80 -15.47 16.11
C THR A 265 -15.63 -14.19 16.08
N HIS A 266 -14.99 -13.03 16.24
CA HIS A 266 -15.65 -11.75 16.12
C HIS A 266 -16.29 -11.58 14.73
N ALA A 267 -15.55 -11.80 13.64
CA ALA A 267 -16.07 -11.63 12.28
C ALA A 267 -17.21 -12.60 11.93
N VAL A 268 -17.23 -13.81 12.49
CA VAL A 268 -18.24 -14.84 12.23
C VAL A 268 -19.49 -14.64 13.07
N PHE A 269 -19.33 -14.33 14.35
CA PHE A 269 -20.41 -14.36 15.35
C PHE A 269 -20.85 -12.98 15.86
N LEU A 270 -19.93 -12.01 15.92
CA LEU A 270 -20.18 -10.72 16.58
C LEU A 270 -20.31 -9.54 15.60
N ALA A 271 -19.61 -9.61 14.47
CA ALA A 271 -19.68 -8.57 13.46
C ALA A 271 -21.10 -8.52 12.88
N GLN A 272 -21.70 -7.34 12.95
CA GLN A 272 -23.00 -7.09 12.32
C GLN A 272 -22.81 -7.09 10.81
N HIS A 273 -23.27 -8.15 10.15
CA HIS A 273 -23.33 -8.21 8.69
C HIS A 273 -24.66 -7.64 8.25
N ARG A 274 -24.62 -6.41 7.73
CA ARG A 274 -25.79 -5.77 7.14
C ARG A 274 -26.20 -6.52 5.87
N PRO A 275 -27.49 -6.91 5.71
CA PRO A 275 -27.96 -7.47 4.45
C PRO A 275 -27.87 -6.40 3.36
N LYS A 276 -27.29 -6.76 2.21
CA LYS A 276 -27.24 -5.89 1.02
C LYS A 276 -28.19 -6.44 -0.04
N PRO A 277 -28.87 -5.60 -0.82
CA PRO A 277 -29.80 -6.09 -1.83
C PRO A 277 -29.08 -6.95 -2.87
N ALA A 278 -29.74 -8.01 -3.37
CA ALA A 278 -29.15 -8.86 -4.42
C ALA A 278 -28.86 -8.09 -5.71
N ARG A 279 -29.76 -7.15 -6.05
CA ARG A 279 -29.62 -6.20 -7.14
C ARG A 279 -30.13 -4.84 -6.67
N TYR A 280 -29.39 -3.78 -6.99
CA TYR A 280 -29.90 -2.42 -6.79
C TYR A 280 -30.89 -2.05 -7.90
N HIS A 281 -32.09 -1.61 -7.50
CA HIS A 281 -33.08 -1.00 -8.37
C HIS A 281 -33.14 0.48 -8.02
N GLY A 282 -32.59 1.32 -8.89
CA GLY A 282 -32.56 2.77 -8.70
C GLY A 282 -33.94 3.42 -8.83
N PRO A 283 -34.05 4.74 -8.63
CA PRO A 283 -35.32 5.47 -8.60
C PRO A 283 -36.18 5.35 -9.87
N ALA A 284 -35.56 5.06 -11.02
CA ALA A 284 -36.27 4.80 -12.27
C ALA A 284 -37.06 3.48 -12.25
N GLU A 285 -36.60 2.47 -11.48
CA GLU A 285 -37.20 1.13 -11.39
C GLU A 285 -37.91 0.88 -10.04
N HIS A 286 -37.83 1.84 -9.12
CA HIS A 286 -38.27 1.70 -7.74
C HIS A 286 -38.96 2.98 -7.24
N GLU A 287 -40.29 2.99 -7.35
CA GLU A 287 -41.15 4.14 -7.04
C GLU A 287 -41.05 4.59 -5.58
N GLU A 288 -41.13 3.68 -4.61
CA GLU A 288 -41.02 4.04 -3.18
C GLU A 288 -39.67 4.70 -2.85
N LEU A 289 -38.58 4.26 -3.49
CA LEU A 289 -37.27 4.90 -3.35
C LEU A 289 -37.27 6.30 -3.94
N ARG A 290 -37.86 6.49 -5.12
CA ARG A 290 -37.96 7.82 -5.76
C ARG A 290 -38.73 8.79 -4.87
N ASP A 291 -39.90 8.38 -4.40
CA ASP A 291 -40.77 9.20 -3.56
C ASP A 291 -40.07 9.56 -2.23
N PHE A 292 -39.34 8.61 -1.63
CA PHE A 292 -38.51 8.85 -0.45
C PHE A 292 -37.41 9.90 -0.69
N LEU A 293 -36.71 9.83 -1.83
CA LEU A 293 -35.66 10.80 -2.17
C LEU A 293 -36.27 12.20 -2.45
N ASP A 294 -37.45 12.25 -3.06
CA ASP A 294 -38.18 13.50 -3.28
C ASP A 294 -38.66 14.11 -1.95
N GLU A 295 -39.17 13.30 -1.01
CA GLU A 295 -39.52 13.73 0.35
C GLU A 295 -38.32 14.31 1.11
N ALA A 296 -37.13 13.69 0.96
CA ALA A 296 -35.90 14.14 1.61
C ALA A 296 -35.32 15.43 0.99
N THR A 297 -35.65 15.74 -0.26
CA THR A 297 -35.07 16.85 -1.01
C THR A 297 -35.14 18.22 -0.32
N PRO A 298 -36.33 18.73 0.10
CA PRO A 298 -36.41 20.04 0.72
C PRO A 298 -35.54 20.14 1.98
N ARG A 299 -35.55 19.11 2.82
CA ARG A 299 -34.79 19.09 4.08
C ARG A 299 -33.28 19.15 3.86
N VAL A 300 -32.78 18.42 2.85
CA VAL A 300 -31.36 18.41 2.50
C VAL A 300 -30.92 19.74 1.91
N LEU A 301 -31.75 20.37 1.07
CA LEU A 301 -31.41 21.61 0.36
C LEU A 301 -31.58 22.88 1.22
N GLU A 302 -32.48 22.87 2.21
CA GLU A 302 -32.67 23.99 3.14
C GLU A 302 -31.52 24.15 4.14
N ARG A 303 -30.73 23.10 4.35
CA ARG A 303 -29.61 23.14 5.29
C ARG A 303 -28.37 23.78 4.67
N GLU A 304 -27.72 24.63 5.46
CA GLU A 304 -26.41 25.18 5.11
C GLU A 304 -25.40 24.04 4.94
N GLN A 305 -24.84 23.93 3.74
CA GLN A 305 -23.83 22.91 3.42
C GLN A 305 -22.48 23.33 4.00
N GLU A 306 -21.70 22.36 4.47
CA GLU A 306 -20.35 22.65 4.94
C GLU A 306 -19.51 23.27 3.81
N PRO A 307 -18.64 24.26 4.11
CA PRO A 307 -17.78 24.83 3.08
C PRO A 307 -16.80 23.77 2.53
N PRO A 308 -16.38 23.87 1.26
CA PRO A 308 -15.39 22.97 0.72
C PRO A 308 -14.07 22.92 1.48
N SER A 309 -13.56 21.71 1.68
CA SER A 309 -12.24 21.52 2.25
C SER A 309 -11.17 22.03 1.28
N SER A 310 -10.50 23.11 1.69
CA SER A 310 -9.37 23.68 0.96
C SER A 310 -8.25 22.65 0.73
N ARG A 311 -8.05 21.72 1.68
CA ARG A 311 -7.05 20.64 1.56
C ARG A 311 -7.41 19.65 0.46
N VAL A 312 -8.65 19.18 0.41
CA VAL A 312 -9.08 18.22 -0.62
C VAL A 312 -9.14 18.89 -1.99
N ALA A 313 -9.61 20.13 -2.07
CA ALA A 313 -9.61 20.91 -3.31
C ALA A 313 -8.19 21.11 -3.85
N ALA A 314 -7.23 21.52 -3.00
CA ALA A 314 -5.84 21.69 -3.39
C ALA A 314 -5.21 20.36 -3.85
N TRP A 315 -5.43 19.28 -3.10
CA TRP A 315 -4.95 17.95 -3.50
C TRP A 315 -5.52 17.56 -4.87
N PHE A 316 -6.84 17.67 -5.07
CA PHE A 316 -7.52 17.28 -6.31
C PHE A 316 -7.01 18.08 -7.51
N ALA A 317 -6.78 19.38 -7.34
CA ALA A 317 -6.23 20.26 -8.38
C ALA A 317 -4.81 19.86 -8.83
N THR A 318 -4.03 19.19 -7.97
CA THR A 318 -2.68 18.72 -8.32
C THR A 318 -2.64 17.34 -8.98
N GLN A 319 -3.75 16.61 -8.97
CA GLN A 319 -3.79 15.24 -9.51
C GLN A 319 -3.93 15.22 -11.03
N LYS A 320 -3.32 14.19 -11.64
CA LYS A 320 -3.39 13.92 -13.07
C LYS A 320 -3.66 12.44 -13.31
N THR A 321 -4.37 12.14 -14.40
CA THR A 321 -4.59 10.77 -14.86
C THR A 321 -3.27 10.13 -15.29
N ALA A 322 -3.26 8.82 -15.48
CA ALA A 322 -2.10 8.11 -16.05
C ALA A 322 -1.64 8.67 -17.42
N ARG A 323 -2.54 9.37 -18.14
CA ARG A 323 -2.25 10.03 -19.42
C ARG A 323 -1.80 11.49 -19.27
N GLY A 324 -1.67 11.99 -18.05
CA GLY A 324 -1.23 13.35 -17.74
C GLY A 324 -2.32 14.42 -17.81
N GLU A 325 -3.58 14.03 -18.01
CA GLU A 325 -4.73 14.94 -18.00
C GLU A 325 -5.08 15.35 -16.57
N ALA A 326 -5.46 16.62 -16.34
CA ALA A 326 -5.87 17.07 -15.01
C ALA A 326 -7.15 16.36 -14.55
N PHE A 327 -7.22 15.99 -13.27
CA PHE A 327 -8.41 15.33 -12.70
C PHE A 327 -9.70 16.13 -12.89
N ALA A 328 -9.63 17.46 -12.82
CA ALA A 328 -10.78 18.33 -13.04
C ALA A 328 -11.42 18.16 -14.43
N THR A 329 -10.61 17.87 -15.44
CA THR A 329 -11.07 17.64 -16.82
C THR A 329 -11.56 16.22 -17.01
N ALA A 330 -10.80 15.24 -16.51
CA ALA A 330 -11.11 13.82 -16.68
C ALA A 330 -12.35 13.39 -15.86
N TYR A 331 -12.60 14.02 -14.71
CA TYR A 331 -13.65 13.65 -13.77
C TYR A 331 -14.49 14.87 -13.34
N PRO A 332 -15.27 15.48 -14.26
CA PRO A 332 -15.96 16.75 -14.01
C PRO A 332 -17.02 16.65 -12.90
N ALA A 333 -17.72 15.52 -12.77
CA ALA A 333 -18.66 15.29 -11.66
C ALA A 333 -17.95 15.28 -10.30
N LEU A 334 -16.76 14.66 -10.21
CA LEU A 334 -15.97 14.68 -8.98
C LEU A 334 -15.44 16.09 -8.67
N ALA A 335 -15.03 16.84 -9.69
CA ALA A 335 -14.58 18.21 -9.54
C ALA A 335 -15.69 19.08 -8.92
N ALA A 336 -16.93 18.95 -9.40
CA ALA A 336 -18.09 19.65 -8.85
C ALA A 336 -18.37 19.27 -7.39
N ILE A 337 -18.29 17.97 -7.03
CA ILE A 337 -18.46 17.49 -5.64
C ILE A 337 -17.39 18.07 -4.70
N VAL A 338 -16.12 18.06 -5.14
CA VAL A 338 -15.00 18.62 -4.38
C VAL A 338 -15.18 20.12 -4.19
N ALA A 339 -15.59 20.83 -5.24
CA ALA A 339 -15.90 22.26 -5.19
C ALA A 339 -17.16 22.61 -4.38
N GLY A 340 -18.02 21.62 -4.07
CA GLY A 340 -19.32 21.87 -3.45
C GLY A 340 -20.31 22.58 -4.37
N ASP A 341 -20.17 22.40 -5.69
CA ASP A 341 -21.04 23.01 -6.69
C ASP A 341 -22.09 22.00 -7.18
N ALA A 342 -23.18 21.88 -6.44
CA ALA A 342 -24.30 20.99 -6.78
C ALA A 342 -24.94 21.33 -8.13
N LYS A 343 -24.94 22.60 -8.54
CA LYS A 343 -25.50 23.02 -9.84
C LYS A 343 -24.60 22.60 -11.01
N ALA A 344 -23.28 22.68 -10.86
CA ALA A 344 -22.36 22.12 -11.84
C ALA A 344 -22.48 20.59 -11.90
N LEU A 345 -22.61 19.93 -10.74
CA LEU A 345 -22.83 18.50 -10.69
C LEU A 345 -24.09 18.10 -11.45
N GLU A 346 -25.23 18.73 -11.16
CA GLU A 346 -26.51 18.46 -11.83
C GLU A 346 -26.41 18.63 -13.36
N ARG A 347 -25.78 19.71 -13.83
CA ARG A 347 -25.50 19.89 -15.27
C ARG A 347 -24.70 18.74 -15.85
N HIS A 348 -23.63 18.31 -15.17
CA HIS A 348 -22.82 17.19 -15.65
C HIS A 348 -23.57 15.87 -15.68
N LEU A 349 -24.50 15.63 -14.75
CA LEU A 349 -25.34 14.44 -14.72
C LEU A 349 -26.45 14.47 -15.78
N LEU A 350 -26.95 15.65 -16.14
CA LEU A 350 -27.89 15.81 -17.25
C LEU A 350 -27.20 15.62 -18.61
N ASP A 351 -25.98 16.12 -18.77
CA ASP A 351 -25.19 15.94 -20.00
C ASP A 351 -24.85 14.46 -20.27
N ASP A 352 -24.51 13.72 -19.21
CA ASP A 352 -24.16 12.30 -19.28
C ASP A 352 -24.57 11.60 -17.97
N PRO A 353 -25.75 10.94 -17.96
CA PRO A 353 -26.27 10.25 -16.78
C PRO A 353 -25.35 9.15 -16.24
N SER A 354 -24.48 8.57 -17.08
CA SER A 354 -23.56 7.50 -16.62
C SER A 354 -22.58 8.02 -15.56
N ARG A 355 -22.28 9.33 -15.57
CA ARG A 355 -21.40 9.98 -14.61
C ARG A 355 -21.86 9.90 -13.17
N ALA A 356 -23.14 9.60 -12.90
CA ALA A 356 -23.63 9.41 -11.54
C ALA A 356 -22.91 8.22 -10.85
N ASP A 357 -22.50 7.21 -11.63
CA ASP A 357 -21.93 5.97 -11.11
C ASP A 357 -20.54 5.63 -11.68
N SER A 358 -20.00 6.42 -12.62
CA SER A 358 -18.69 6.16 -13.25
C SER A 358 -17.53 6.10 -12.24
N PRO A 359 -16.68 5.05 -12.27
CA PRO A 359 -15.54 4.92 -11.36
C PRO A 359 -14.38 5.85 -11.74
N ASN A 360 -13.69 6.41 -10.74
CA ASN A 360 -12.40 7.06 -10.94
C ASN A 360 -11.29 6.02 -11.04
N THR A 361 -10.95 5.61 -12.26
CA THR A 361 -9.94 4.59 -12.52
C THR A 361 -8.53 4.99 -12.10
N ASP A 362 -8.28 6.29 -11.97
CA ASP A 362 -7.00 6.83 -11.49
C ASP A 362 -6.95 6.98 -9.95
N CYS A 363 -8.07 6.73 -9.24
CA CYS A 363 -8.14 6.83 -7.79
C CYS A 363 -9.04 5.74 -7.18
N HIS A 364 -8.47 4.53 -7.07
CA HIS A 364 -9.08 3.37 -6.40
C HIS A 364 -10.49 2.99 -6.90
N ASP A 365 -10.83 3.29 -8.15
CA ASP A 365 -12.18 3.12 -8.70
C ASP A 365 -13.27 3.75 -7.83
N SER A 366 -12.94 4.82 -7.11
CA SER A 366 -13.90 5.52 -6.26
C SER A 366 -14.95 6.21 -7.12
N ARG A 367 -16.23 5.96 -6.83
CA ARG A 367 -17.37 6.53 -7.54
C ARG A 367 -17.83 7.85 -6.90
N PRO A 368 -18.53 8.73 -7.63
CA PRO A 368 -19.04 10.00 -7.11
C PRO A 368 -19.71 9.91 -5.74
N LEU A 369 -20.52 8.88 -5.52
CA LEU A 369 -21.24 8.71 -4.26
C LEU A 369 -20.31 8.41 -3.07
N HIS A 370 -19.17 7.76 -3.31
CA HIS A 370 -18.14 7.57 -2.27
C HIS A 370 -17.52 8.91 -1.84
N TRP A 371 -17.32 9.82 -2.80
CA TRP A 371 -16.77 11.15 -2.57
C TRP A 371 -17.78 12.04 -1.87
N SER A 372 -19.01 12.13 -2.37
CA SER A 372 -20.04 12.99 -1.79
C SER A 372 -20.35 12.58 -0.35
N THR A 373 -20.48 11.27 -0.09
CA THR A 373 -20.73 10.75 1.27
C THR A 373 -19.54 10.98 2.19
N GLY A 374 -18.31 10.69 1.73
CA GLY A 374 -17.10 10.86 2.55
C GLY A 374 -16.75 12.32 2.84
N LEU A 375 -17.12 13.24 1.94
CA LEU A 375 -16.97 14.70 2.10
C LEU A 375 -18.20 15.36 2.74
N GLN A 376 -19.21 14.57 3.14
CA GLN A 376 -20.43 15.07 3.79
C GLN A 376 -21.19 16.11 2.94
N ARG A 377 -21.22 15.90 1.61
CA ARG A 377 -21.99 16.70 0.66
C ARG A 377 -23.40 16.15 0.54
N ALA A 378 -24.30 16.61 1.41
CA ALA A 378 -25.64 16.04 1.47
C ALA A 378 -26.42 16.30 0.17
N ASP A 379 -26.31 17.51 -0.36
CA ASP A 379 -26.87 17.94 -1.65
C ASP A 379 -26.40 17.08 -2.83
N ALA A 380 -25.09 16.92 -3.00
CA ALA A 380 -24.52 16.10 -4.06
C ALA A 380 -24.85 14.62 -3.90
N THR A 381 -24.87 14.11 -2.67
CA THR A 381 -25.24 12.71 -2.38
C THR A 381 -26.69 12.45 -2.79
N LEU A 382 -27.59 13.35 -2.44
CA LEU A 382 -29.00 13.24 -2.82
C LEU A 382 -29.18 13.31 -4.35
N LEU A 383 -28.51 14.26 -5.03
CA LEU A 383 -28.54 14.36 -6.50
C LEU A 383 -28.07 13.06 -7.15
N LEU A 384 -26.93 12.52 -6.74
CA LEU A 384 -26.41 11.27 -7.29
C LEU A 384 -27.37 10.10 -7.09
N LEU A 385 -28.01 9.98 -5.92
CA LEU A 385 -29.00 8.94 -5.66
C LEU A 385 -30.22 9.07 -6.57
N LYS A 386 -30.74 10.30 -6.76
CA LYS A 386 -31.85 10.59 -7.67
C LYS A 386 -31.53 10.24 -9.12
N HIS A 387 -30.28 10.43 -9.54
CA HIS A 387 -29.78 10.04 -10.85
C HIS A 387 -29.37 8.56 -10.96
N GLY A 388 -29.68 7.73 -9.95
CA GLY A 388 -29.51 6.28 -10.03
C GLY A 388 -28.10 5.76 -9.71
N ALA A 389 -27.24 6.57 -9.09
CA ALA A 389 -25.96 6.09 -8.55
C ALA A 389 -26.19 4.89 -7.62
N ASN A 390 -25.31 3.89 -7.67
CA ASN A 390 -25.46 2.67 -6.89
C ASN A 390 -24.85 2.84 -5.48
N PRO A 391 -25.66 2.89 -4.41
CA PRO A 391 -25.16 3.11 -3.06
C PRO A 391 -24.47 1.88 -2.45
N TYR A 392 -24.52 0.73 -3.13
CA TYR A 392 -23.91 -0.54 -2.71
C TYR A 392 -22.62 -0.87 -3.47
N ALA A 393 -22.17 0.00 -4.37
CA ALA A 393 -20.86 -0.17 -4.99
C ALA A 393 -19.76 -0.08 -3.91
N ILE A 394 -18.78 -0.99 -3.95
CA ILE A 394 -17.70 -0.99 -2.96
C ILE A 394 -16.59 -0.04 -3.40
N ASP A 395 -16.20 0.87 -2.52
CA ASP A 395 -14.98 1.65 -2.65
C ASP A 395 -13.76 0.76 -2.40
N LYS A 396 -12.86 0.62 -3.37
CA LYS A 396 -11.67 -0.24 -3.22
C LYS A 396 -10.68 0.31 -2.18
N ASN A 397 -10.71 1.62 -1.90
CA ASN A 397 -9.84 2.22 -0.90
C ASN A 397 -10.30 1.87 0.52
N THR A 398 -11.61 2.01 0.79
CA THR A 398 -12.15 1.86 2.15
C THR A 398 -12.79 0.50 2.42
N GLY A 399 -13.10 -0.27 1.37
CA GLY A 399 -13.86 -1.53 1.47
C GLY A 399 -15.32 -1.34 1.88
N LYS A 400 -15.82 -0.08 1.90
CA LYS A 400 -17.17 0.30 2.31
C LYS A 400 -17.95 0.84 1.12
N ASP A 401 -19.26 0.59 1.09
CA ASP A 401 -20.16 1.28 0.18
C ASP A 401 -20.68 2.61 0.78
N ALA A 402 -21.50 3.35 0.03
CA ALA A 402 -22.04 4.63 0.48
C ALA A 402 -22.99 4.46 1.68
N VAL A 403 -23.80 3.41 1.70
CA VAL A 403 -24.71 3.10 2.83
C VAL A 403 -23.91 2.80 4.10
N ASP A 404 -22.87 1.98 4.01
CA ASP A 404 -21.98 1.64 5.12
C ASP A 404 -21.30 2.91 5.67
N LYS A 405 -20.88 3.82 4.80
CA LYS A 405 -20.30 5.12 5.20
C LYS A 405 -21.33 6.00 5.89
N GLY A 406 -22.54 6.12 5.32
CA GLY A 406 -23.62 6.92 5.88
C GLY A 406 -24.08 6.43 7.25
N LEU A 407 -24.33 5.13 7.39
CA LEU A 407 -24.74 4.51 8.66
C LEU A 407 -23.70 4.64 9.76
N THR A 408 -22.41 4.66 9.43
CA THR A 408 -21.32 4.76 10.41
C THR A 408 -20.85 6.18 10.67
N GLY A 409 -21.39 7.19 9.98
CA GLY A 409 -20.89 8.56 10.07
C GLY A 409 -19.44 8.67 9.58
N PHE A 410 -19.08 7.92 8.53
CA PHE A 410 -17.74 7.98 7.97
C PHE A 410 -17.52 9.32 7.24
N SER A 411 -16.52 10.08 7.68
CA SER A 411 -16.07 11.30 7.02
C SER A 411 -14.55 11.29 6.86
N VAL A 412 -14.09 11.70 5.69
CA VAL A 412 -12.66 11.79 5.34
C VAL A 412 -12.02 13.05 5.94
N LEU A 413 -12.86 14.03 6.34
CA LEU A 413 -12.42 15.35 6.79
C LEU A 413 -12.59 15.58 8.30
N SER A 414 -13.56 14.90 8.93
CA SER A 414 -13.97 15.15 10.30
C SER A 414 -14.44 13.86 10.99
N GLY A 415 -14.13 13.69 12.29
CA GLY A 415 -14.72 12.63 13.11
C GLY A 415 -16.14 12.96 13.61
N LYS A 416 -16.87 13.87 12.95
CA LYS A 416 -18.08 14.54 13.46
C LYS A 416 -19.35 14.30 12.64
N ALA A 417 -19.38 13.34 11.71
CA ALA A 417 -20.62 13.05 11.01
C ALA A 417 -21.58 12.30 11.94
N CYS A 418 -22.85 12.72 11.96
CA CYS A 418 -23.92 12.03 12.69
C CYS A 418 -24.20 10.68 11.99
N PRO A 419 -23.99 9.52 12.65
CA PRO A 419 -24.25 8.22 12.04
C PRO A 419 -25.71 8.08 11.63
N GLY A 420 -25.96 7.67 10.38
CA GLY A 420 -27.31 7.46 9.84
C GLY A 420 -27.95 8.69 9.21
N GLU A 421 -27.36 9.88 9.38
CA GLU A 421 -27.95 11.14 8.92
C GLU A 421 -27.55 11.50 7.48
N LEU A 422 -28.47 12.11 6.73
CA LEU A 422 -28.16 12.89 5.53
C LEU A 422 -28.93 14.22 5.58
N GLY A 423 -28.21 15.34 5.63
CA GLY A 423 -28.82 16.69 5.59
C GLY A 423 -29.91 16.91 6.65
N GLY A 424 -29.73 16.45 7.88
CA GLY A 424 -30.72 16.60 8.97
C GLY A 424 -31.73 15.45 9.09
N CYS A 425 -31.77 14.52 8.13
CA CYS A 425 -32.64 13.34 8.20
C CYS A 425 -31.90 12.20 8.93
N SER A 426 -32.12 12.06 10.24
CA SER A 426 -31.36 11.19 11.15
C SER A 426 -31.39 9.69 10.82
N ASP A 427 -32.39 9.22 10.10
CA ASP A 427 -32.58 7.82 9.73
C ASP A 427 -32.50 7.59 8.20
N PHE A 428 -31.99 8.57 7.45
CA PHE A 428 -31.99 8.54 5.99
C PHE A 428 -31.36 7.26 5.43
N TRP A 429 -30.16 6.92 5.89
CA TRP A 429 -29.44 5.77 5.36
C TRP A 429 -30.07 4.43 5.75
N ALA A 430 -30.68 4.36 6.94
CA ALA A 430 -31.39 3.17 7.40
C ALA A 430 -32.69 2.95 6.60
N ARG A 431 -33.44 4.01 6.33
CA ARG A 431 -34.65 3.96 5.48
C ARG A 431 -34.30 3.61 4.03
N LEU A 432 -33.27 4.25 3.46
CA LEU A 432 -32.78 3.94 2.11
C LEU A 432 -32.41 2.45 1.98
N ASP A 433 -31.66 1.92 2.95
CA ASP A 433 -31.26 0.51 2.95
C ASP A 433 -32.46 -0.42 3.06
N GLY A 434 -33.39 -0.12 3.99
CA GLY A 434 -34.61 -0.89 4.18
C GLY A 434 -35.45 -1.00 2.91
N LEU A 435 -35.67 0.13 2.21
CA LEU A 435 -36.41 0.15 0.93
C LEU A 435 -35.71 -0.72 -0.13
N CYS A 436 -34.39 -0.55 -0.30
CA CYS A 436 -33.63 -1.31 -1.30
C CYS A 436 -33.63 -2.82 -1.02
N VAL A 437 -33.43 -3.21 0.24
CA VAL A 437 -33.43 -4.62 0.67
C VAL A 437 -34.82 -5.23 0.55
N ALA A 438 -35.88 -4.49 0.87
CA ALA A 438 -37.25 -4.97 0.71
C ALA A 438 -37.57 -5.26 -0.77
N ARG A 439 -37.11 -4.39 -1.68
CA ARG A 439 -37.31 -4.56 -3.13
C ARG A 439 -36.51 -5.71 -3.73
N SER A 440 -35.28 -5.94 -3.25
CA SER A 440 -34.41 -7.01 -3.72
C SER A 440 -33.71 -7.68 -2.53
N PRO A 441 -34.35 -8.65 -1.87
CA PRO A 441 -33.79 -9.31 -0.70
C PRO A 441 -32.37 -9.87 -0.95
N PRO A 442 -31.50 -9.91 0.07
CA PRO A 442 -30.12 -10.37 -0.10
C PRO A 442 -30.07 -11.78 -0.66
N ALA A 443 -29.24 -11.98 -1.70
CA ALA A 443 -28.99 -13.31 -2.25
C ALA A 443 -28.38 -14.27 -1.22
N VAL A 444 -27.66 -13.70 -0.24
CA VAL A 444 -27.06 -14.44 0.87
C VAL A 444 -27.33 -13.72 2.17
N ASP A 445 -28.13 -14.33 3.02
CA ASP A 445 -28.32 -13.90 4.41
C ASP A 445 -27.20 -14.50 5.27
N TRP A 446 -26.31 -13.66 5.78
CA TRP A 446 -25.20 -14.10 6.65
C TRP A 446 -25.69 -14.92 7.84
N ALA A 447 -26.84 -14.56 8.42
CA ALA A 447 -27.42 -15.25 9.57
C ALA A 447 -27.93 -16.65 9.22
N ARG A 448 -28.18 -16.95 7.94
CA ARG A 448 -28.61 -18.28 7.45
C ARG A 448 -27.45 -19.15 6.96
N LEU A 449 -26.26 -18.59 6.76
CA LEU A 449 -25.09 -19.36 6.38
C LEU A 449 -24.66 -20.31 7.51
N SER A 450 -24.20 -21.51 7.14
CA SER A 450 -23.55 -22.42 8.09
C SER A 450 -22.30 -21.76 8.68
N VAL A 451 -21.94 -22.14 9.90
CA VAL A 451 -20.72 -21.62 10.57
C VAL A 451 -19.48 -21.88 9.71
N GLY A 452 -19.36 -23.07 9.10
CA GLY A 452 -18.24 -23.40 8.20
C GLY A 452 -18.15 -22.46 6.99
N THR A 453 -19.29 -22.12 6.38
CA THR A 453 -19.33 -21.17 5.26
C THR A 453 -18.94 -19.76 5.69
N ARG A 454 -19.36 -19.31 6.89
CA ARG A 454 -18.96 -18.00 7.44
C ARG A 454 -17.46 -17.95 7.69
N ILE A 455 -16.90 -18.99 8.34
CA ILE A 455 -15.45 -19.11 8.59
C ILE A 455 -14.70 -19.02 7.27
N TRP A 456 -15.08 -19.81 6.26
CA TRP A 456 -14.42 -19.79 4.95
C TRP A 456 -14.47 -18.40 4.30
N ARG A 457 -15.61 -17.72 4.33
CA ARG A 457 -15.77 -16.36 3.79
C ARG A 457 -14.93 -15.31 4.54
N VAL A 458 -14.72 -15.47 5.85
CA VAL A 458 -13.83 -14.61 6.64
C VAL A 458 -12.38 -14.90 6.29
N ILE A 459 -11.96 -16.17 6.30
CA ILE A 459 -10.60 -16.58 5.98
C ILE A 459 -10.20 -16.17 4.56
N ALA A 460 -11.11 -16.27 3.58
CA ALA A 460 -10.85 -15.86 2.21
C ALA A 460 -10.53 -14.36 2.03
N LYS A 461 -10.77 -13.52 3.05
CA LYS A 461 -10.39 -12.09 3.06
C LYS A 461 -8.96 -11.86 3.56
N PHE A 462 -8.34 -12.84 4.22
CA PHE A 462 -6.96 -12.80 4.70
C PHE A 462 -6.03 -13.48 3.68
#